data_AF-A0A2S8R839-F1
#
_entry.id   AF-A0A2S8R839-F1
#
_cell.length_a   1.000
_cell.length_b   1.000
_cell.length_c   1.000
_cell.angle_alpha   90.00
_cell.angle_beta   90.00
_cell.angle_gamma   90.00
#
_symmetry.space_group_name_H-M   'P 1'
#
loop_
_entity.id
_entity.type
_entity.pdbx_description
1 polymer ?
#
loop_
_entity_poly.entity_id
_entity_poly.type
_entity_poly.pdbx_seq_one_letter_code
_entity_poly.pdbx_strand_id
1 'polypeptide(L)'
;MHGLPFFFDGMPSDFYGLQAQISMNKVQTAQYPYFYCVIPAKPGYGLKNYINKISKNKKIIVEFQMDLQAEVIVIRQNPDKVPAGYHTKKNDCIDIFMTALGTARKILSETK
;
A
#
# COMPACT_ATOMS: atom_id res chain seq x y z
N MET A 1 1.10 15.47 -2.67
CA MET A 1 0.70 14.12 -2.23
C MET A 1 0.30 14.24 -0.78
N HIS A 2 -0.93 13.89 -0.43
CA HIS A 2 -1.40 13.89 0.96
C HIS A 2 -1.47 12.43 1.43
N GLY A 3 -0.73 12.12 2.49
CA GLY A 3 -0.70 10.80 3.12
C GLY A 3 -1.22 10.89 4.55
N LEU A 4 -2.04 9.94 4.96
CA LEU A 4 -2.47 9.75 6.34
C LEU A 4 -1.67 8.58 6.93
N PRO A 5 -0.78 8.82 7.90
CA PRO A 5 -0.04 7.76 8.58
C PRO A 5 -0.92 7.05 9.62
N PHE A 6 -0.72 5.74 9.73
CA PHE A 6 -1.31 4.86 10.71
C PHE A 6 -0.19 4.13 11.45
N PHE A 7 -0.14 4.34 12.75
CA PHE A 7 0.84 3.71 13.64
C PHE A 7 0.19 2.61 14.46
N PHE A 8 1.01 1.68 14.92
CA PHE A 8 0.57 0.53 15.71
C PHE A 8 1.32 0.54 17.04
N ASP A 9 0.61 0.30 18.14
CA ASP A 9 1.21 0.24 19.47
C ASP A 9 2.28 -0.84 19.54
N GLY A 10 3.46 -0.47 20.04
CA GLY A 10 4.60 -1.38 20.16
C GLY A 10 5.24 -1.80 18.82
N MET A 11 5.00 -1.07 17.72
CA MET A 11 5.69 -1.36 16.46
C MET A 11 7.22 -1.15 16.59
N PRO A 12 8.05 -1.99 15.95
CA PRO A 12 9.49 -1.78 15.92
C PRO A 12 9.87 -0.44 15.29
N SER A 13 10.97 0.17 15.72
CA SER A 13 11.48 1.44 15.14
C SER A 13 11.78 1.34 13.65
N ASP A 14 12.14 0.15 13.19
CA ASP A 14 12.48 -0.14 11.79
C ASP A 14 11.23 -0.37 10.92
N PHE A 15 10.03 -0.38 11.51
CA PHE A 15 8.74 -0.41 10.81
C PHE A 15 8.06 0.96 10.88
N TYR A 16 7.87 1.63 9.73
CA TYR A 16 7.44 3.03 9.70
C TYR A 16 5.91 3.20 9.62
N GLY A 17 5.16 2.12 9.82
CA GLY A 17 3.69 2.13 9.85
C GLY A 17 3.04 1.84 8.50
N LEU A 18 1.78 2.26 8.36
CA LEU A 18 0.99 2.20 7.14
C LEU A 18 0.65 3.63 6.72
N GLN A 19 0.73 3.95 5.44
CA GLN A 19 0.31 5.26 4.93
C GLN A 19 -0.75 5.09 3.84
N ALA A 20 -1.91 5.72 4.03
CA ALA A 20 -2.93 5.82 3.00
C ALA A 20 -2.71 7.12 2.22
N GLN A 21 -2.54 7.03 0.91
CA GLN A 21 -2.13 8.15 0.06
C GLN A 21 -3.14 8.41 -1.06
N ILE A 22 -3.34 9.68 -1.38
CA ILE A 22 -4.07 10.11 -2.58
C ILE A 22 -3.11 10.90 -3.47
N SER A 23 -2.95 10.44 -4.70
CA SER A 23 -2.28 11.16 -5.79
C SER A 23 -3.33 11.63 -6.80
N MET A 24 -3.05 12.74 -7.49
CA MET A 24 -3.90 13.21 -8.59
C MET A 24 -3.32 12.75 -9.91
N ASN A 25 -3.97 11.79 -10.56
CA ASN A 25 -3.62 11.37 -11.90
C ASN A 25 -4.14 12.40 -12.91
N LYS A 26 -3.24 12.99 -13.69
CA LYS A 26 -3.60 13.88 -14.79
C LYS A 26 -3.77 13.07 -16.07
N VAL A 27 -4.97 13.08 -16.62
CA VAL A 27 -5.27 12.48 -17.94
C VAL A 27 -5.82 13.60 -18.82
N GLN A 28 -5.00 14.06 -19.76
CA GLN A 28 -5.28 15.26 -20.57
C GLN A 28 -5.53 16.50 -19.67
N THR A 29 -6.73 17.09 -19.74
CA THR A 29 -7.16 18.23 -18.93
C THR A 29 -7.84 17.82 -17.62
N ALA A 30 -8.22 16.55 -17.48
CA ALA A 30 -8.92 16.05 -16.29
C ALA A 30 -7.93 15.57 -15.22
N GLN A 31 -8.31 15.75 -13.96
CA GLN A 31 -7.59 15.22 -12.80
C GLN A 31 -8.47 14.21 -12.07
N TYR A 32 -7.90 13.06 -11.76
CA TYR A 32 -8.59 11.96 -11.12
C TYR A 32 -7.86 11.55 -9.83
N PRO A 33 -8.56 11.47 -8.68
CA PRO A 33 -7.97 11.00 -7.46
C PRO A 33 -7.65 9.51 -7.55
N TYR A 34 -6.42 9.17 -7.19
CA TYR A 34 -5.90 7.81 -7.17
C TYR A 34 -5.46 7.46 -5.76
N PHE A 35 -6.20 6.54 -5.15
CA PHE A 35 -5.94 6.04 -3.81
C PHE A 35 -5.05 4.81 -3.85
N TYR A 36 -4.03 4.79 -2.99
CA TYR A 36 -3.16 3.64 -2.75
C TYR A 36 -2.64 3.68 -1.32
N CYS A 37 -2.11 2.56 -0.86
CA CYS A 37 -1.47 2.45 0.44
C CYS A 37 -0.02 2.03 0.29
N VAL A 38 0.84 2.47 1.21
CA VAL A 38 2.22 1.99 1.31
C VAL A 38 2.54 1.55 2.73
N ILE A 39 3.37 0.53 2.86
CA ILE A 39 3.93 0.06 4.12
C ILE A 39 5.46 0.20 3.99
N PRO A 40 6.04 1.31 4.49
CA PRO A 40 7.47 1.52 4.45
C PRO A 40 8.14 0.96 5.71
N ALA A 41 9.37 0.47 5.53
CA ALA A 41 10.25 0.02 6.59
C ALA A 41 11.71 0.32 6.24
N LYS A 42 12.60 0.19 7.22
CA LYS A 42 14.04 0.30 7.01
C LYS A 42 14.52 -0.79 6.05
N PRO A 43 15.50 -0.52 5.16
CA PRO A 43 16.07 -1.54 4.30
C PRO A 43 16.57 -2.74 5.11
N GLY A 44 16.21 -3.95 4.70
CA GLY A 44 16.56 -5.18 5.39
C GLY A 44 15.54 -5.65 6.44
N TYR A 45 14.43 -4.94 6.63
CA TYR A 45 13.34 -5.37 7.51
C TYR A 45 12.69 -6.70 7.05
N GLY A 46 12.71 -6.98 5.75
CA GLY A 46 12.24 -8.25 5.16
C GLY A 46 10.83 -8.21 4.58
N LEU A 47 10.31 -7.03 4.24
CA LEU A 47 8.99 -6.81 3.65
C LEU A 47 8.74 -7.65 2.38
N LYS A 48 9.78 -7.90 1.58
CA LYS A 48 9.70 -8.74 0.37
C LYS A 48 9.17 -10.14 0.66
N ASN A 49 9.46 -10.70 1.84
CA ASN A 49 9.04 -12.04 2.24
C ASN A 49 7.52 -12.16 2.48
N TYR A 50 6.82 -11.02 2.56
CA TYR A 50 5.39 -10.97 2.79
C TYR A 50 4.56 -10.85 1.51
N ILE A 51 5.15 -10.45 0.37
CA ILE A 51 4.41 -10.16 -0.87
C ILE A 51 3.50 -11.33 -1.30
N ASN A 52 4.05 -12.55 -1.30
CA ASN A 52 3.30 -13.74 -1.71
C ASN A 52 2.35 -14.27 -0.62
N LYS A 53 2.43 -13.75 0.61
CA LYS A 53 1.57 -14.11 1.74
C LYS A 53 0.35 -13.19 1.87
N ILE A 54 0.25 -12.14 1.06
CA ILE A 54 -0.82 -11.15 1.16
C ILE A 54 -2.07 -11.66 0.47
N SER A 55 -3.14 -11.83 1.24
CA SER A 55 -4.47 -12.11 0.71
C SER A 55 -5.03 -10.85 0.05
N LYS A 56 -5.34 -10.94 -1.25
CA LYS A 56 -5.86 -9.84 -2.04
C LYS A 56 -6.83 -10.33 -3.12
N ASN A 57 -7.79 -9.49 -3.48
CA ASN A 57 -8.65 -9.77 -4.63
C ASN A 57 -7.92 -9.46 -5.96
N LYS A 58 -8.48 -9.90 -7.09
CA LYS A 58 -7.85 -9.74 -8.42
C LYS A 58 -7.70 -8.28 -8.88
N LYS A 59 -8.46 -7.35 -8.28
CA LYS A 59 -8.41 -5.91 -8.59
C LYS A 59 -7.27 -5.19 -7.86
N ILE A 60 -6.57 -5.85 -6.95
CA ILE A 60 -5.45 -5.27 -6.20
C ILE A 60 -4.13 -5.86 -6.71
N ILE A 61 -3.17 -4.98 -6.97
CA ILE A 61 -1.77 -5.34 -7.15
C ILE A 61 -0.98 -4.94 -5.91
N VAL A 62 -0.01 -5.78 -5.56
CA VAL A 62 0.93 -5.54 -4.47
C VAL A 62 2.32 -5.61 -5.06
N GLU A 63 3.11 -4.57 -4.84
CA GLU A 63 4.44 -4.42 -5.39
C GLU A 63 5.43 -4.18 -4.27
N PHE A 64 6.64 -4.71 -4.43
CA PHE A 64 7.76 -4.43 -3.56
C PHE A 64 8.69 -3.46 -4.25
N GLN A 65 9.01 -2.37 -3.56
CA GLN A 65 9.98 -1.37 -3.99
C GLN A 65 11.05 -1.23 -2.92
N MET A 66 12.29 -0.96 -3.33
CA MET A 66 13.40 -0.73 -2.42
C MET A 66 14.34 0.30 -3.02
N ASP A 67 14.80 1.22 -2.20
CA ASP A 67 15.93 2.10 -2.48
C ASP A 67 16.91 2.10 -1.30
N LEU A 68 17.87 3.02 -1.30
CA LEU A 68 18.89 3.13 -0.25
C LEU A 68 18.31 3.60 1.10
N GLN A 69 17.11 4.19 1.12
CA GLN A 69 16.49 4.80 2.30
C GLN A 69 15.40 3.92 2.91
N ALA A 70 14.64 3.17 2.09
CA ALA A 70 13.53 2.35 2.54
C ALA A 70 13.27 1.14 1.64
N GLU A 71 12.66 0.11 2.23
CA GLU A 71 11.88 -0.87 1.51
C GLU A 71 10.38 -0.62 1.73
N VAL A 72 9.58 -0.82 0.70
CA VAL A 72 8.19 -0.36 0.66
C VAL A 72 7.33 -1.42 -0.03
N ILE A 73 6.24 -1.81 0.63
CA ILE A 73 5.14 -2.51 -0.03
C ILE A 73 4.16 -1.47 -0.53
N VAL A 74 3.88 -1.46 -1.82
CA VAL A 74 2.86 -0.61 -2.46
C VAL A 74 1.63 -1.46 -2.76
N ILE A 75 0.46 -1.01 -2.30
CA ILE A 75 -0.82 -1.72 -2.45
C ILE A 75 -1.77 -0.79 -3.18
N ARG A 76 -2.15 -1.16 -4.39
CA ARG A 76 -2.89 -0.28 -5.30
C ARG A 76 -3.81 -1.06 -6.23
N GLN A 77 -4.65 -0.33 -6.96
CA GLN A 77 -5.53 -0.91 -7.96
C GLN A 77 -4.72 -1.53 -9.11
N ASN A 78 -5.14 -2.71 -9.56
CA ASN A 78 -4.61 -3.39 -10.75
C ASN A 78 -5.20 -2.74 -12.01
N PRO A 79 -4.39 -2.04 -12.84
CA PRO A 79 -4.88 -1.34 -14.01
C PRO A 79 -5.45 -2.29 -15.08
N ASP A 80 -5.00 -3.54 -15.16
CA ASP A 80 -5.44 -4.51 -16.17
C ASP A 80 -6.83 -5.09 -15.88
N LYS A 81 -7.33 -4.91 -14.65
CA LYS A 81 -8.58 -5.51 -14.17
C LYS A 81 -9.65 -4.47 -13.86
N VAL A 82 -9.35 -3.18 -14.01
CA VAL A 82 -10.29 -2.10 -13.74
C VAL A 82 -10.39 -1.17 -14.96
N PRO A 83 -11.58 -1.04 -15.58
CA PRO A 83 -11.77 -0.36 -16.88
C PRO A 83 -11.50 1.15 -16.87
N ALA A 84 -11.31 1.78 -15.71
CA ALA A 84 -11.00 3.20 -15.56
C ALA A 84 -9.79 3.36 -14.64
N GLY A 85 -8.62 2.86 -15.07
CA GLY A 85 -7.37 2.83 -14.28
C GLY A 85 -6.84 4.18 -13.76
N TYR A 86 -7.52 5.28 -14.09
CA TYR A 86 -7.16 6.65 -13.70
C TYR A 86 -7.82 7.12 -12.40
N HIS A 87 -8.92 6.50 -11.92
CA HIS A 87 -9.52 6.81 -10.61
C HIS A 87 -9.78 5.54 -9.79
N THR A 88 -9.82 5.69 -8.46
CA THR A 88 -10.15 4.60 -7.54
C THR A 88 -11.57 4.79 -7.00
N LYS A 89 -12.48 3.83 -7.23
CA LYS A 89 -13.85 3.91 -6.71
C LYS A 89 -13.87 3.67 -5.20
N LYS A 90 -14.89 4.18 -4.51
CA LYS A 90 -15.02 4.06 -3.04
C LYS A 90 -14.79 2.63 -2.51
N ASN A 91 -15.43 1.63 -3.11
CA ASN A 91 -15.27 0.24 -2.69
C ASN A 91 -13.86 -0.30 -2.96
N ASP A 92 -13.24 0.10 -4.08
CA ASP A 92 -11.86 -0.29 -4.37
C ASP A 92 -10.87 0.41 -3.39
N CYS A 93 -11.15 1.63 -2.93
CA CYS A 93 -10.38 2.27 -1.86
C CYS A 93 -10.46 1.49 -0.54
N ILE A 94 -11.66 1.04 -0.17
CA ILE A 94 -11.89 0.23 1.03
C ILE A 94 -11.12 -1.10 0.91
N ASP A 95 -11.23 -1.79 -0.22
CA ASP A 95 -10.53 -3.04 -0.47
C ASP A 95 -9.00 -2.86 -0.36
N ILE A 96 -8.45 -1.82 -0.98
CA ILE A 96 -7.02 -1.47 -0.89
C ILE A 96 -6.61 -1.22 0.57
N PHE A 97 -7.37 -0.41 1.30
CA PHE A 97 -7.05 -0.07 2.69
C PHE A 97 -7.11 -1.30 3.60
N MET A 98 -8.14 -2.14 3.46
CA MET A 98 -8.29 -3.35 4.25
C MET A 98 -7.19 -4.37 3.95
N THR A 99 -6.79 -4.52 2.69
CA THR A 99 -5.63 -5.34 2.32
C THR A 99 -4.35 -4.79 2.96
N ALA A 100 -4.15 -3.48 2.96
CA ALA A 100 -2.98 -2.85 3.56
C ALA A 100 -2.95 -2.98 5.08
N LEU A 101 -4.07 -2.74 5.76
CA LEU A 101 -4.19 -2.89 7.20
C LEU A 101 -3.97 -4.35 7.64
N GLY A 102 -4.56 -5.31 6.92
CA GLY A 102 -4.35 -6.74 7.17
C GLY A 102 -2.89 -7.16 6.97
N THR A 103 -2.24 -6.62 5.93
CA THR A 103 -0.82 -6.86 5.65
C THR A 103 0.07 -6.33 6.76
N ALA A 104 -0.12 -5.07 7.18
CA ALA A 104 0.66 -4.45 8.24
C ALA A 104 0.53 -5.22 9.56
N ARG A 105 -0.70 -5.62 9.94
CA ARG A 105 -0.94 -6.45 11.12
C ARG A 105 -0.25 -7.81 11.05
N LYS A 106 -0.29 -8.47 9.89
CA LYS A 106 0.39 -9.76 9.67
C LYS A 106 1.90 -9.64 9.85
N ILE A 107 2.51 -8.61 9.25
CA ILE A 107 3.94 -8.33 9.40
C ILE A 107 4.30 -8.15 10.87
N LEU A 108 3.58 -7.29 11.59
CA LEU A 108 3.84 -7.02 13.01
C LEU A 108 3.64 -8.26 13.90
N SER A 109 2.72 -9.17 13.55
CA SER A 109 2.51 -10.41 14.29
C SER A 109 3.61 -11.47 14.09
N GLU A 110 4.30 -11.45 12.94
CA GLU A 110 5.34 -12.41 12.57
C GLU A 110 6.76 -11.89 12.88
N THR A 111 6.92 -10.61 13.23
CA THR A 111 8.22 -9.98 13.54
C THR A 111 8.49 -9.91 15.06
N LYS A 112 7.78 -10.71 15.86
CA LYS A 112 8.00 -10.83 17.32
C LYS A 112 9.10 -11.83 17.66
#